data_AF-A0A8H3CUE1-F1
#
_entry.id   AF-A0A8H3CUE1-F1
#
_cell.length_a   1.000
_cell.length_b   1.000
_cell.length_c   1.000
_cell.angle_alpha   90.00
_cell.angle_beta   90.00
_cell.angle_gamma   90.00
#
_symmetry.space_group_name_H-M   'P 1'
#
loop_
_entity.id
_entity.type
_entity.pdbx_description
1 polymer ?
#
loop_
_entity_poly.entity_id
_entity_poly.type
_entity_poly.pdbx_seq_one_letter_code
_entity_poly.pdbx_strand_id
1 'polypeptide(L)'
;MYHIFALISLYLAAARAQQVGTLNREVHPSLPWAKCTKSGGCVTQSSGKIALDANWRWVHSTSGYMNCYTGQTWDSSLCPDGVTCAKNCALEGADYAGTYGITTSGDALTLKFVTQSANKNVGSRVYMMASDDTKYEMFKLKNQEFTF
;
A
#
# COMPACT_ATOMS: atom_id res chain seq x y z
N MET A 1 -36.81 38.04 13.85
CA MET A 1 -37.44 36.73 14.12
C MET A 1 -36.77 35.73 13.19
N TYR A 2 -35.57 35.27 13.56
CA TYR A 2 -35.28 33.97 14.18
C TYR A 2 -35.32 32.80 13.17
N HIS A 3 -34.11 32.49 12.67
CA HIS A 3 -33.51 31.20 12.28
C HIS A 3 -34.26 30.29 11.29
N ILE A 4 -33.59 29.64 10.32
CA ILE A 4 -32.81 28.42 10.56
C ILE A 4 -31.71 28.30 9.47
N PHE A 5 -30.44 28.33 9.88
CA PHE A 5 -29.33 27.81 9.09
C PHE A 5 -29.22 26.31 9.41
N ALA A 6 -29.51 25.44 8.44
CA ALA A 6 -29.26 24.01 8.57
C ALA A 6 -27.80 23.72 8.18
N LEU A 7 -26.91 23.67 9.17
CA LEU A 7 -25.57 23.12 9.04
C LEU A 7 -25.66 21.58 9.09
N ILE A 8 -25.67 20.95 7.92
CA ILE A 8 -25.51 19.49 7.80
C ILE A 8 -24.03 19.18 8.03
N SER A 9 -23.68 18.71 9.22
CA SER A 9 -22.37 18.16 9.54
C SER A 9 -22.20 16.81 8.84
N LEU A 10 -21.52 16.83 7.69
CA LEU A 10 -21.11 15.61 6.99
C LEU A 10 -19.95 14.96 7.77
N TYR A 11 -20.27 14.14 8.78
CA TYR A 11 -19.29 13.26 9.41
C TYR A 11 -18.94 12.13 8.43
N LEU A 12 -17.96 12.38 7.56
CA LEU A 12 -17.25 11.33 6.84
C LEU A 12 -16.46 10.52 7.88
N ALA A 13 -17.07 9.47 8.41
CA ALA A 13 -16.35 8.46 9.17
C ALA A 13 -15.38 7.75 8.23
N ALA A 14 -14.14 8.23 8.16
CA ALA A 14 -13.06 7.51 7.51
C ALA A 14 -12.79 6.24 8.32
N ALA A 15 -13.29 5.10 7.82
CA ALA A 15 -12.97 3.81 8.39
C ALA A 15 -11.46 3.56 8.21
N ARG A 16 -10.69 3.75 9.29
CA ARG A 16 -9.27 3.39 9.35
C ARG A 16 -9.18 1.91 9.70
N ALA A 17 -8.92 1.07 8.71
CA ALA A 17 -8.82 -0.37 8.93
C ALA A 17 -7.60 -0.75 9.78
N GLN A 18 -6.49 -0.04 9.65
CA GLN A 18 -5.26 -0.20 10.45
C GLN A 18 -4.58 1.18 10.60
N GLN A 19 -3.78 1.39 11.64
CA GLN A 19 -3.04 2.64 11.82
C GLN A 19 -1.82 2.71 10.89
N VAL A 20 -1.24 3.91 10.75
CA VAL A 20 -0.05 4.16 9.91
C VAL A 20 1.17 4.31 10.83
N GLY A 21 2.17 3.45 10.62
CA GLY A 21 3.47 3.54 11.27
C GLY A 21 4.31 4.66 10.64
N THR A 22 5.29 5.16 11.39
CA THR A 22 6.13 6.29 10.96
C THR A 22 7.62 6.08 11.20
N LEU A 23 8.02 4.89 11.64
CA LEU A 23 9.43 4.55 11.89
C LEU A 23 10.18 4.36 10.57
N ASN A 24 9.54 3.74 9.59
CA ASN A 24 10.03 3.59 8.23
C ASN A 24 9.13 4.40 7.29
N ARG A 25 9.72 5.32 6.54
CA ARG A 25 8.98 6.12 5.56
C ARG A 25 8.56 5.24 4.38
N GLU A 26 7.27 5.27 4.03
CA GLU A 26 6.80 4.66 2.79
C GLU A 26 7.18 5.51 1.58
N VAL A 27 7.90 4.90 0.62
CA VAL A 27 8.26 5.53 -0.65
C VAL A 27 8.03 4.52 -1.77
N HIS A 28 6.94 4.69 -2.50
CA HIS A 28 6.57 3.80 -3.60
C HIS A 28 7.56 3.88 -4.77
N PRO A 29 8.13 2.75 -5.24
CA PRO A 29 8.96 2.73 -6.45
C PRO A 29 8.15 3.17 -7.68
N SER A 30 8.76 4.04 -8.50
CA SER A 30 8.15 4.49 -9.76
C SER A 30 8.11 3.35 -10.77
N LEU A 31 6.99 3.21 -11.47
CA LEU A 31 6.79 2.26 -12.55
C LEU A 31 5.88 2.89 -13.62
N PRO A 32 6.45 3.70 -14.53
CA PRO A 32 5.74 4.20 -15.69
C PRO A 32 5.19 3.06 -16.54
N TRP A 33 4.04 3.29 -17.16
CA TRP A 33 3.42 2.36 -18.11
C TRP A 33 2.83 3.14 -19.29
N ALA A 34 2.36 2.46 -20.34
CA ALA A 34 1.88 3.12 -21.55
C ALA A 34 0.37 2.89 -21.76
N LYS A 35 -0.36 3.98 -22.05
CA LYS A 35 -1.77 3.92 -22.44
C LYS A 35 -1.90 4.16 -23.94
N CYS A 36 -2.41 3.17 -24.67
CA CYS A 36 -2.50 3.20 -26.12
C CYS A 36 -3.92 3.51 -26.61
N THR A 37 -4.01 4.15 -27.78
CA THR A 37 -5.26 4.37 -28.51
C THR A 37 -5.09 3.94 -29.96
N LYS A 38 -6.20 3.58 -30.63
CA LYS A 38 -6.16 3.09 -32.02
C LYS A 38 -5.52 4.08 -33.01
N SER A 39 -5.75 5.38 -32.82
CA SER A 39 -5.31 6.43 -33.75
C SER A 39 -4.15 7.28 -33.21
N GLY A 40 -3.89 7.28 -31.90
CA GLY A 40 -2.93 8.18 -31.25
C GLY A 40 -1.66 7.51 -30.73
N GLY A 41 -1.44 6.22 -31.04
CA GLY A 41 -0.32 5.47 -30.49
C GLY A 41 -0.39 5.35 -28.96
N CYS A 42 0.76 5.23 -28.32
CA CYS A 42 0.88 5.03 -26.87
C CYS A 42 1.46 6.25 -26.18
N VAL A 43 0.85 6.65 -25.07
CA VAL A 43 1.29 7.77 -24.22
C VAL A 43 1.73 7.24 -22.87
N THR A 44 2.96 7.57 -22.49
CA THR A 44 3.54 7.21 -21.19
C THR A 44 2.77 7.86 -20.05
N GLN A 45 2.35 7.04 -19.11
CA GLN A 45 1.81 7.41 -17.80
C GLN A 45 2.97 7.40 -16.80
N SER A 46 3.68 8.53 -16.70
CA SER A 46 4.93 8.64 -15.93
C SER A 46 4.76 8.64 -14.41
N SER A 47 3.54 8.85 -13.92
CA SER A 47 3.19 8.91 -12.51
C SER A 47 2.85 7.55 -11.90
N GLY A 48 2.91 6.46 -12.68
CA GLY A 48 2.70 5.11 -12.16
C GLY A 48 3.71 4.75 -11.09
N LYS A 49 3.25 4.10 -10.03
CA LYS A 49 4.07 3.60 -8.92
C LYS A 49 3.54 2.26 -8.46
N ILE A 50 4.32 1.54 -7.65
CA ILE A 50 3.88 0.29 -7.03
C ILE A 50 3.85 0.37 -5.51
N ALA A 51 2.83 -0.25 -4.91
CA ALA A 51 2.71 -0.43 -3.47
C ALA A 51 2.81 -1.90 -3.07
N LEU A 52 3.61 -2.20 -2.06
CA LEU A 52 3.68 -3.51 -1.41
C LEU A 52 2.40 -3.81 -0.63
N ASP A 53 1.90 -5.03 -0.80
CA ASP A 53 0.79 -5.58 -0.04
C ASP A 53 1.03 -5.54 1.47
N ALA A 54 -0.03 -5.22 2.23
CA ALA A 54 0.06 -5.01 3.67
C ALA A 54 0.55 -6.24 4.46
N ASN A 55 0.33 -7.46 3.95
CA ASN A 55 0.71 -8.69 4.65
C ASN A 55 2.23 -8.88 4.77
N TRP A 56 3.01 -8.20 3.95
CA TRP A 56 4.48 -8.22 4.03
C TRP A 56 5.03 -7.18 5.00
N ARG A 57 4.21 -6.21 5.42
CA ARG A 57 4.68 -5.09 6.23
C ARG A 57 4.85 -5.51 7.68
N TRP A 58 5.79 -4.87 8.33
CA TRP A 58 5.87 -4.95 9.78
C TRP A 58 4.65 -4.27 10.40
N VAL A 59 4.01 -4.97 11.34
CA VAL A 59 2.89 -4.47 12.12
C VAL A 59 3.24 -4.49 13.61
N HIS A 60 3.21 -3.31 14.22
CA HIS A 60 3.60 -3.11 15.62
C HIS A 60 2.67 -2.15 16.35
N SER A 61 2.79 -2.10 17.67
CA SER A 61 2.02 -1.21 18.53
C SER A 61 2.18 0.24 18.10
N THR A 62 1.08 0.99 18.09
CA THR A 62 1.07 2.44 17.79
C THR A 62 1.91 3.27 18.75
N SER A 63 2.28 2.73 19.91
CA SER A 63 3.03 3.44 20.96
C SER A 63 4.48 2.98 21.12
N GLY A 64 5.00 2.10 20.25
CA GLY A 64 6.37 1.62 20.36
C GLY A 64 6.71 0.51 19.38
N TYR A 65 7.75 -0.27 19.68
CA TYR A 65 8.32 -1.28 18.77
C TYR A 65 7.80 -2.71 19.01
N MET A 66 6.81 -2.89 19.89
CA MET A 66 6.27 -4.21 20.22
C MET A 66 5.47 -4.75 19.04
N ASN A 67 5.86 -5.91 18.51
CA ASN A 67 5.18 -6.54 17.39
C ASN A 67 3.73 -6.91 17.74
N CYS A 68 2.80 -6.56 16.86
CA CYS A 68 1.43 -7.09 16.95
C CYS A 68 1.32 -8.49 16.34
N TYR A 69 2.21 -8.82 15.40
CA TYR A 69 2.27 -10.11 14.73
C TYR A 69 3.73 -10.53 14.56
N THR A 70 4.05 -11.78 14.92
CA THR A 70 5.39 -12.36 14.76
C THR A 70 5.28 -13.81 14.28
N GLY A 71 5.97 -14.14 13.18
CA GLY A 71 5.88 -15.46 12.58
C GLY A 71 4.47 -15.74 12.09
N GLN A 72 3.71 -16.54 12.85
CA GLN A 72 2.33 -16.92 12.54
C GLN A 72 1.32 -16.58 13.66
N THR A 73 1.73 -15.77 14.63
CA THR A 73 0.95 -15.52 15.86
C THR A 73 0.76 -14.03 16.11
N TRP A 74 -0.46 -13.65 16.50
CA TRP A 74 -0.80 -12.31 16.97
C TRP A 74 -0.55 -12.19 18.47
N ASP A 75 -0.08 -11.02 18.92
CA ASP A 75 0.04 -10.70 20.34
C ASP A 75 -1.37 -10.47 20.93
N SER A 76 -1.82 -11.35 21.83
CA SER A 76 -3.19 -11.30 22.38
C SER A 76 -3.44 -10.11 23.31
N SER A 77 -2.40 -9.46 23.83
CA SER A 77 -2.55 -8.26 24.65
C SER A 77 -2.85 -7.03 23.80
N LEU A 78 -2.25 -6.95 22.60
CA LEU A 78 -2.48 -5.88 21.64
C LEU A 78 -3.69 -6.17 20.72
N CYS A 79 -3.91 -7.45 20.40
CA CYS A 79 -4.89 -7.94 19.44
C CYS A 79 -5.82 -9.03 20.03
N PRO A 80 -6.62 -8.73 21.08
CA PRO A 80 -7.61 -9.65 21.61
C PRO A 80 -8.79 -9.88 20.65
N ASP A 81 -9.05 -8.91 19.77
CA ASP A 81 -10.04 -8.95 18.70
C ASP A 81 -9.59 -8.06 17.54
N GLY A 82 -10.23 -8.19 16.38
CA GLY A 82 -9.84 -7.45 15.17
C GLY A 82 -9.99 -5.93 15.27
N VAL A 83 -11.00 -5.43 15.98
CA VAL A 83 -11.24 -3.98 16.11
C VAL A 83 -10.18 -3.36 17.04
N THR A 84 -9.91 -4.02 18.16
CA THR A 84 -8.86 -3.59 19.10
C THR A 84 -7.48 -3.68 18.44
N CYS A 85 -7.20 -4.76 17.70
CA CYS A 85 -5.95 -4.91 16.96
C CYS A 85 -5.74 -3.79 15.93
N ALA A 86 -6.76 -3.50 15.10
CA ALA A 86 -6.75 -2.41 14.13
C ALA A 86 -6.49 -1.03 14.75
N LYS A 87 -6.94 -0.83 15.99
CA LYS A 87 -6.74 0.41 16.73
C LYS A 87 -5.34 0.50 17.34
N ASN A 88 -4.82 -0.60 17.87
CA ASN A 88 -3.57 -0.64 18.62
C ASN A 88 -2.34 -0.83 17.73
N CYS A 89 -2.53 -1.26 16.49
CA CYS A 89 -1.44 -1.67 15.61
C CYS A 89 -1.34 -0.82 14.35
N ALA A 90 -0.11 -0.55 13.95
CA ALA A 90 0.24 0.29 12.83
C ALA A 90 1.05 -0.49 11.78
N LEU A 91 0.73 -0.27 10.50
CA LEU A 91 1.50 -0.80 9.37
C LEU A 91 2.66 0.14 9.04
N GLU A 92 3.87 -0.39 8.94
CA GLU A 92 5.06 0.40 8.62
C GLU A 92 5.35 0.54 7.13
N GLY A 93 6.17 1.54 6.81
CA GLY A 93 6.76 1.68 5.49
C GLY A 93 7.70 0.53 5.14
N ALA A 94 8.01 0.40 3.86
CA ALA A 94 8.79 -0.71 3.32
C ALA A 94 10.13 -0.26 2.72
N ASP A 95 11.22 -0.95 3.08
CA ASP A 95 12.44 -0.98 2.30
C ASP A 95 12.29 -1.99 1.15
N TYR A 96 11.74 -1.52 0.03
CA TYR A 96 11.42 -2.32 -1.14
C TYR A 96 12.61 -3.15 -1.64
N ALA A 97 13.78 -2.54 -1.80
CA ALA A 97 14.93 -3.20 -2.40
C ALA A 97 15.67 -4.09 -1.40
N GLY A 98 16.01 -3.57 -0.22
CA GLY A 98 16.86 -4.29 0.73
C GLY A 98 16.12 -5.39 1.49
N THR A 99 14.85 -5.18 1.85
CA THR A 99 14.07 -6.16 2.60
C THR A 99 13.27 -7.09 1.71
N TYR A 100 12.64 -6.56 0.66
CA TYR A 100 11.71 -7.33 -0.17
C TYR A 100 12.26 -7.71 -1.55
N GLY A 101 13.42 -7.19 -1.96
CA GLY A 101 14.03 -7.49 -3.26
C GLY A 101 13.22 -6.99 -4.45
N ILE A 102 12.51 -5.88 -4.25
CA ILE A 102 11.67 -5.21 -5.25
C ILE A 102 12.43 -4.01 -5.78
N THR A 103 12.66 -3.97 -7.09
CA THR A 103 13.33 -2.85 -7.76
C THR A 103 12.62 -2.49 -9.05
N THR A 104 12.64 -1.21 -9.41
CA THR A 104 12.16 -0.71 -10.70
C THR A 104 13.27 0.00 -11.47
N SER A 105 13.22 -0.06 -12.79
CA SER A 105 14.12 0.68 -13.69
C SER A 105 13.40 0.95 -15.00
N GLY A 106 13.11 2.23 -15.29
CA GLY A 106 12.19 2.57 -16.37
C GLY A 106 10.82 1.94 -16.13
N ASP A 107 10.27 1.27 -17.14
CA ASP A 107 9.00 0.53 -17.10
C ASP A 107 9.13 -0.93 -16.61
N ALA A 108 10.33 -1.34 -16.19
CA ALA A 108 10.58 -2.69 -15.70
C ALA A 108 10.43 -2.80 -14.17
N LEU A 109 9.77 -3.87 -13.73
CA LEU A 109 9.65 -4.30 -12.33
C LEU A 109 10.35 -5.64 -12.14
N THR A 110 11.27 -5.73 -11.17
CA THR A 110 11.91 -6.99 -10.78
C THR A 110 11.50 -7.37 -9.35
N LEU A 111 11.06 -8.62 -9.18
CA LEU A 111 10.68 -9.21 -7.89
C LEU A 111 11.58 -10.43 -7.62
N LYS A 112 12.50 -10.34 -6.65
CA LYS A 112 13.29 -11.50 -6.23
C LYS A 112 12.44 -12.48 -5.44
N PHE A 113 12.64 -13.78 -5.70
CA PHE A 113 11.92 -14.82 -4.95
C PHE A 113 12.39 -14.92 -3.50
N VAL A 114 13.69 -14.83 -3.24
CA VAL A 114 14.24 -14.82 -1.87
C VAL A 114 15.12 -13.60 -1.70
N THR A 115 14.89 -12.87 -0.61
CA THR A 115 15.70 -11.73 -0.20
C THR A 115 16.12 -11.92 1.24
N GLN A 116 17.43 -11.95 1.49
CA GLN A 116 17.99 -12.08 2.82
C GLN A 116 18.42 -10.71 3.34
N SER A 117 17.81 -10.26 4.43
CA SER A 117 18.21 -9.08 5.19
C SER A 117 18.36 -9.46 6.67
N ALA A 118 17.83 -8.66 7.59
CA ALA A 118 17.69 -9.05 9.00
C ALA A 118 16.84 -10.33 9.16
N ASN A 119 15.85 -10.50 8.28
CA ASN A 119 15.03 -11.73 8.18
C ASN A 119 15.07 -12.26 6.74
N LYS A 120 14.70 -13.53 6.58
CA LYS A 120 14.49 -14.13 5.25
C LYS A 120 13.10 -13.76 4.73
N ASN A 121 13.03 -12.96 3.68
CA ASN A 121 11.79 -12.73 2.93
C ASN A 121 11.66 -13.72 1.77
N VAL A 122 10.46 -14.25 1.53
CA VAL A 122 10.15 -15.15 0.42
C VAL A 122 8.92 -14.62 -0.33
N GLY A 123 9.11 -14.28 -1.60
CA GLY A 123 8.09 -13.71 -2.48
C GLY A 123 7.70 -12.27 -2.14
N SER A 124 6.81 -11.72 -2.94
CA SER A 124 6.18 -10.40 -2.74
C SER A 124 4.91 -10.30 -3.58
N ARG A 125 4.04 -9.35 -3.22
CA ARG A 125 2.88 -8.95 -4.02
C ARG A 125 2.78 -7.43 -4.04
N VAL A 126 2.65 -6.85 -5.23
CA VAL A 126 2.55 -5.40 -5.40
C VAL A 126 1.35 -5.02 -6.27
N TYR A 127 0.88 -3.79 -6.09
CA TYR A 127 -0.25 -3.23 -6.82
C TYR A 127 0.18 -1.94 -7.53
N MET A 128 -0.30 -1.73 -8.77
CA MET A 128 -0.12 -0.47 -9.48
C MET A 128 -0.97 0.62 -8.82
N MET A 129 -0.36 1.77 -8.56
CA MET A 129 -1.01 2.94 -7.99
C MET A 129 -1.40 3.93 -9.07
N ALA A 130 -2.50 4.64 -8.81
CA ALA A 130 -2.85 5.85 -9.52
C ALA A 130 -1.90 6.99 -9.13
N SER A 131 -1.97 8.10 -9.85
CA SER A 131 -1.03 9.23 -9.71
C SER A 131 -1.05 9.95 -8.35
N ASP A 132 -2.02 9.66 -7.47
CA ASP A 132 -2.25 10.39 -6.22
C ASP A 132 -1.69 9.70 -4.96
N ASP A 133 -0.94 8.60 -5.10
CA ASP A 133 -0.34 7.78 -4.03
C ASP A 133 -1.33 7.23 -2.98
N THR A 134 -2.65 7.41 -3.19
CA THR A 134 -3.69 7.00 -2.23
C THR A 134 -4.68 6.00 -2.83
N LYS A 135 -4.63 5.77 -4.14
CA LYS A 135 -5.52 4.86 -4.86
C LYS A 135 -4.75 3.90 -5.75
N TYR A 136 -5.35 2.75 -5.99
CA TYR A 136 -4.90 1.83 -7.03
C TYR A 136 -5.30 2.31 -8.41
N GLU A 137 -4.49 1.97 -9.42
CA GLU A 137 -4.84 2.21 -10.81
C GLU A 137 -5.94 1.23 -11.23
N MET A 138 -7.08 1.76 -11.68
CA MET A 138 -8.25 0.97 -12.01
C MET A 138 -8.36 0.77 -13.52
N PHE A 139 -7.82 -0.35 -14.01
CA PHE A 139 -7.89 -0.73 -15.42
C PHE A 139 -9.30 -1.24 -15.79
N LYS A 140 -9.99 -0.53 -16.70
CA LYS A 140 -11.30 -0.95 -17.23
C LYS A 140 -11.12 -1.78 -18.50
N LEU A 141 -10.90 -3.08 -18.34
CA LEU A 141 -10.42 -3.97 -19.41
C LEU A 141 -11.48 -4.43 -20.42
N LYS A 142 -12.78 -4.15 -20.21
CA LYS A 142 -13.82 -4.54 -21.17
C LYS A 142 -13.54 -3.93 -22.54
N ASN A 143 -13.39 -4.78 -23.56
CA ASN A 143 -13.01 -4.41 -24.93
C ASN A 143 -11.67 -3.65 -25.02
N GLN A 144 -10.71 -3.97 -24.15
CA GLN A 144 -9.33 -3.48 -24.19
C GLN A 144 -8.36 -4.67 -24.25
N GLU A 145 -7.12 -4.39 -24.63
CA GLU A 145 -5.99 -5.31 -24.51
C GLU A 145 -5.10 -4.87 -23.34
N PHE A 146 -4.45 -5.83 -22.67
CA PHE A 146 -3.40 -5.59 -21.69
C PHE A 146 -2.17 -6.40 -22.10
N THR A 147 -1.03 -5.74 -22.24
CA THR A 147 0.25 -6.34 -22.62
C THR A 147 1.34 -5.90 -21.64
N PHE A 148 2.33 -6.77 -21.44
CA PHE A 148 3.49 -6.55 -20.57
C PHE A 148 4.74 -7.19 -21.17
#